data_AF-A0A2M9MB58-F1
#
_entry.id   AF-A0A2M9MB58-F1
#
_cell.length_a   1.000
_cell.length_b   1.000
_cell.length_c   1.000
_cell.angle_alpha   90.00
_cell.angle_beta   90.00
_cell.angle_gamma   90.00
#
_symmetry.space_group_name_H-M   'P 1'
#
loop_
_entity.id
_entity.type
_entity.pdbx_description
1 polymer ?
#
loop_
_entity_poly.entity_id
_entity_poly.type
_entity_poly.pdbx_seq_one_letter_code
_entity_poly.pdbx_strand_id
1 'polypeptide(L)'
;MALFKRRTVGKPGEWFYCLEHKTVEEGPQCRAADRFGPYATREEAAHAMDTARERNLEWETDPKWHDMGKGGKGGEGGRGDADGA
;
A
#
# COMPACT_ATOMS: atom_id res chain seq x y z
N MET A 1 8.00 -18.95 -28.29
CA MET A 1 6.53 -18.76 -28.29
C MET A 1 6.11 -18.16 -26.94
N ALA A 2 5.20 -17.18 -26.96
CA ALA A 2 4.95 -16.24 -25.87
C ALA A 2 4.31 -16.87 -24.60
N LEU A 3 5.00 -16.80 -23.46
CA LEU A 3 4.55 -17.32 -22.15
C LEU A 3 4.17 -16.24 -21.13
N PHE A 4 3.80 -15.05 -21.60
CA PHE A 4 3.26 -13.99 -20.73
C PHE A 4 1.90 -13.51 -21.26
N LYS A 5 0.87 -14.35 -21.11
CA LYS A 5 -0.51 -13.85 -21.16
C LYS A 5 -0.83 -13.16 -19.83
N ARG A 6 -0.31 -11.94 -19.65
CA ARG A 6 -0.82 -11.01 -18.63
C ARG A 6 -1.37 -9.78 -19.33
N ARG A 7 -2.56 -9.94 -19.90
CA ARG A 7 -3.40 -8.80 -20.22
C ARG A 7 -4.85 -9.16 -19.99
N THR A 8 -5.35 -8.77 -18.84
CA THR A 8 -6.71 -8.28 -18.72
C THR A 8 -6.61 -7.01 -17.89
N VAL A 9 -6.27 -5.93 -18.59
CA VAL A 9 -6.57 -4.59 -18.10
C VAL A 9 -8.09 -4.50 -18.17
N GLY A 10 -8.78 -4.47 -17.03
CA GLY A 10 -10.19 -4.09 -16.95
C GLY A 10 -11.10 -5.00 -17.76
N LYS A 11 -11.35 -6.23 -17.31
CA LYS A 11 -12.59 -6.89 -17.76
C LYS A 11 -13.78 -6.05 -17.27
N PRO A 12 -14.88 -5.91 -18.03
CA PRO A 12 -16.10 -5.32 -17.51
C PRO A 12 -16.50 -6.07 -16.24
N GLY A 13 -16.56 -5.35 -15.12
CA GLY A 13 -16.70 -5.92 -13.76
C GLY A 13 -15.45 -5.84 -12.85
N GLU A 14 -14.32 -5.28 -13.31
CA GLU A 14 -13.16 -4.99 -12.44
C GLU A 14 -13.25 -3.56 -11.86
N TRP A 15 -13.42 -3.47 -10.56
CA TRP A 15 -13.52 -2.22 -9.80
C TRP A 15 -12.19 -1.87 -9.14
N PHE A 16 -11.87 -0.58 -9.13
CA PHE A 16 -10.65 -0.07 -8.51
C PHE A 16 -10.98 1.06 -7.56
N TYR A 17 -10.23 1.14 -6.47
CA TYR A 17 -10.25 2.28 -5.57
C TYR A 17 -9.08 3.20 -5.89
N CYS A 18 -9.35 4.45 -6.27
CA CYS A 18 -8.30 5.44 -6.50
C CYS A 18 -7.89 6.11 -5.18
N LEU A 19 -6.60 6.06 -4.85
CA LEU A 19 -6.03 6.61 -3.62
C LEU A 19 -5.97 8.14 -3.64
N GLU A 20 -5.82 8.75 -4.82
CA GLU A 20 -5.82 10.22 -4.97
C GLU A 20 -7.22 10.80 -4.80
N HIS A 21 -8.19 10.30 -5.57
CA HIS A 21 -9.56 10.81 -5.57
C HIS A 21 -10.44 10.21 -4.46
N LYS A 22 -9.94 9.18 -3.76
CA LYS A 22 -10.64 8.47 -2.67
C LYS A 22 -12.05 8.00 -3.07
N THR A 23 -12.17 7.51 -4.29
CA THR A 23 -13.43 7.07 -4.88
C THR A 23 -13.26 5.75 -5.62
N VAL A 24 -14.36 5.05 -5.80
CA VAL A 24 -14.41 3.80 -6.56
C VAL A 24 -14.70 4.13 -8.02
N GLU A 25 -13.86 3.63 -8.92
CA GLU A 25 -13.94 3.86 -10.36
C GLU A 25 -14.01 2.52 -11.12
N GLU A 26 -14.85 2.49 -12.15
CA GLU A 26 -14.95 1.36 -13.08
C GLU A 26 -13.90 1.56 -14.19
N GLY A 27 -12.82 0.77 -14.14
CA GLY A 27 -11.72 0.83 -15.12
C GLY A 27 -10.56 1.78 -14.78
N PRO A 28 -9.54 1.87 -15.66
CA PRO A 28 -8.29 2.58 -15.38
C PRO A 28 -8.40 4.09 -15.67
N GLN A 29 -9.01 4.84 -14.75
CA GLN A 29 -9.00 6.31 -14.76
C GLN A 29 -7.71 6.87 -14.14
N CYS A 30 -7.35 6.37 -12.95
CA CYS A 30 -6.11 6.72 -12.26
C CYS A 30 -4.89 5.89 -12.71
N ARG A 31 -3.69 6.42 -12.44
CA ARG A 31 -2.42 5.71 -12.65
C ARG A 31 -2.41 4.39 -11.88
N ALA A 32 -1.70 3.41 -12.40
CA ALA A 32 -1.62 2.09 -11.77
C ALA A 32 -0.96 2.09 -10.38
N ALA A 33 -0.13 3.10 -10.07
CA ALA A 33 0.49 3.26 -8.75
C ALA A 33 -0.53 3.71 -7.69
N ASP A 34 -1.53 4.47 -8.11
CA ASP A 34 -2.48 5.15 -7.23
C ASP A 34 -3.83 4.42 -7.18
N ARG A 35 -3.87 3.15 -7.64
CA ARG A 35 -5.08 2.31 -7.62
C ARG A 35 -4.89 1.10 -6.72
N PHE A 36 -5.92 0.80 -5.94
CA PHE A 36 -6.03 -0.42 -5.16
C PHE A 36 -7.07 -1.33 -5.83
N GLY A 37 -6.72 -2.60 -6.07
CA GLY A 37 -7.56 -3.54 -6.81
C GLY A 37 -6.84 -4.18 -8.01
N PRO A 38 -7.37 -5.26 -8.58
CA PRO A 38 -8.76 -5.38 -9.05
C PRO A 38 -9.72 -6.03 -8.04
N TYR A 39 -10.90 -5.43 -7.89
CA TYR A 39 -12.00 -5.97 -7.08
C TYR A 39 -13.15 -6.43 -7.97
N ALA A 40 -13.89 -7.45 -7.52
CA ALA A 40 -14.98 -8.03 -8.30
C ALA A 40 -16.25 -7.16 -8.27
N THR A 41 -16.42 -6.36 -7.22
CA THR A 41 -17.60 -5.50 -7.02
C THR A 41 -17.21 -4.10 -6.56
N ARG A 42 -18.11 -3.14 -6.79
CA ARG A 42 -17.95 -1.75 -6.35
C ARG A 42 -17.87 -1.65 -4.83
N GLU A 43 -18.68 -2.43 -4.13
CA GLU A 43 -18.72 -2.46 -2.67
C GLU A 43 -17.40 -2.96 -2.10
N GLU A 44 -16.83 -4.02 -2.67
CA GLU A 44 -15.52 -4.53 -2.24
C GLU A 44 -14.41 -3.48 -2.45
N ALA A 45 -14.44 -2.76 -3.57
CA ALA A 45 -13.52 -1.64 -3.79
C ALA A 45 -13.74 -0.48 -2.80
N ALA A 46 -14.98 -0.20 -2.38
CA ALA A 46 -15.26 0.81 -1.37
C ALA A 46 -14.73 0.41 0.01
N HIS A 47 -14.92 -0.86 0.39
CA HIS A 47 -14.47 -1.42 1.67
C HIS A 47 -12.97 -1.73 1.72
N ALA A 48 -12.28 -1.74 0.58
CA ALA A 48 -10.85 -2.00 0.48
C ALA A 48 -10.01 -1.19 1.49
N MET A 49 -10.36 0.09 1.69
CA MET A 49 -9.67 0.97 2.63
C MET A 49 -9.96 0.63 4.10
N ASP A 50 -11.18 0.20 4.40
CA ASP A 50 -11.55 -0.21 5.76
C ASP A 50 -10.81 -1.49 6.14
N THR A 51 -10.82 -2.50 5.26
CA THR A 51 -10.08 -3.75 5.46
C THR A 51 -8.57 -3.51 5.54
N ALA A 52 -8.02 -2.61 4.70
CA ALA A 52 -6.61 -2.25 4.78
C ALA A 52 -6.27 -1.61 6.14
N ARG A 53 -7.14 -0.72 6.64
CA ARG A 53 -6.97 -0.10 7.95
C ARG A 53 -7.02 -1.15 9.08
N GLU A 54 -7.99 -2.05 9.06
CA GLU A 54 -8.12 -3.11 10.05
C GLU A 54 -6.87 -4.00 10.07
N ARG A 55 -6.41 -4.46 8.90
CA ARG A 55 -5.19 -5.27 8.79
C ARG A 55 -3.94 -4.51 9.24
N ASN A 56 -3.84 -3.22 8.93
CA ASN A 56 -2.73 -2.40 9.39
C ASN A 56 -2.72 -2.32 10.93
N LEU A 57 -3.88 -2.14 11.57
CA LEU A 57 -3.98 -2.14 13.04
C LEU A 57 -3.61 -3.50 13.64
N GLU A 58 -4.03 -4.61 13.03
CA GLU A 58 -3.62 -5.96 13.45
C GLU A 58 -2.10 -6.12 13.36
N TRP A 59 -1.47 -5.66 12.27
CA TRP A 59 0.00 -5.70 12.13
C TRP A 59 0.71 -4.77 13.10
N GLU A 60 0.18 -3.58 13.36
CA GLU A 60 0.70 -2.61 14.33
C GLU A 60 0.50 -3.04 15.78
N THR A 61 -0.22 -4.12 16.07
CA THR A 61 -0.40 -4.63 17.44
C THR A 61 0.22 -6.01 17.64
N ASP A 62 0.72 -6.64 16.57
CA ASP A 62 1.25 -8.00 16.61
C ASP A 62 2.66 -8.06 17.25
N PRO A 63 2.82 -8.73 18.41
CA PRO A 63 4.08 -8.79 19.14
C PRO A 63 5.20 -9.51 18.37
N LYS A 64 4.86 -10.41 17.43
CA LYS A 64 5.84 -11.12 16.58
C LYS A 64 6.60 -10.16 15.67
N TRP A 65 5.97 -9.05 15.28
CA TRP A 65 6.59 -8.04 14.41
C TRP A 65 7.22 -6.90 15.21
N HIS A 66 6.73 -6.62 16.42
CA HIS A 66 7.29 -5.61 17.31
C HIS A 66 8.59 -6.00 18.03
N ASP A 67 8.89 -7.30 18.14
CA ASP A 67 10.10 -7.77 18.84
C ASP A 67 11.41 -7.42 18.09
N MET A 68 11.33 -7.12 16.79
CA MET A 68 12.50 -6.70 15.99
C MET A 68 12.91 -5.24 16.18
N GLY A 69 12.13 -4.42 16.91
CA GLY A 69 12.43 -3.01 17.20
C GLY A 69 13.31 -2.76 18.42
N LYS A 70 13.54 -3.76 19.28
CA LYS A 70 14.34 -3.65 20.52
C LYS A 70 15.80 -4.10 20.37
N GLY A 71 16.34 -4.13 19.15
CA GLY A 71 17.74 -4.52 18.87
C GLY A 71 18.60 -3.46 18.18
N GLY A 72 18.09 -2.24 17.95
CA GLY A 72 18.76 -1.21 17.14
C GLY A 72 19.13 0.06 17.92
N LYS A 73 19.97 -0.04 18.96
CA LYS A 73 20.79 1.11 19.38
C LYS A 73 21.80 1.38 18.25
N GLY A 74 21.50 2.30 17.35
CA GLY A 74 22.39 2.63 16.24
C GLY A 74 21.94 3.85 15.47
N GLY A 75 21.93 5.01 16.12
CA GLY A 75 21.54 6.26 15.48
C GLY A 75 21.79 7.51 16.32
N GLU A 76 22.74 7.48 17.26
CA GLU A 76 23.33 8.71 17.79
C GLU A 76 24.35 9.19 16.74
N GLY A 77 23.82 9.81 15.67
CA GLY A 77 24.62 10.55 14.72
C GLY A 77 25.08 11.85 15.38
N GLY A 78 26.18 11.78 16.11
CA GLY A 78 26.91 12.94 16.59
C GLY A 78 27.21 13.86 15.41
N ARG A 79 26.48 14.97 15.32
CA ARG A 79 26.93 16.16 14.60
C ARG A 79 28.09 16.72 15.42
N GLY A 80 29.30 16.27 15.09
CA GLY A 80 30.52 16.94 15.52
C GLY A 80 30.68 18.17 14.64
N ASP A 81 30.33 19.32 15.19
CA ASP A 81 30.73 20.64 14.72
C ASP A 81 32.22 20.64 14.37
N ALA A 82 32.53 20.84 13.08
CA ALA A 82 33.87 21.15 12.63
C ALA A 82 33.93 22.67 12.42
N ASP A 83 34.27 23.41 13.48
CA ASP A 83 34.65 24.82 13.40
C ASP A 83 35.95 25.05 14.18
N GLY A 84 36.97 25.53 13.45
CA GLY A 84 37.94 26.53 13.90
C GLY A 84 39.04 26.13 14.90
N ALA A 85 40.25 25.83 14.39
CA ALA A 85 41.52 26.42 14.85
C ALA A 85 42.65 26.12 13.85
#